data_AF-A0A6I9MVX6-F1
#
_entry.id   AF-A0A6I9MVX6-F1
#
_cell.length_a   1.000
_cell.length_b   1.000
_cell.length_c   1.000
_cell.angle_alpha   90.00
_cell.angle_beta   90.00
_cell.angle_gamma   90.00
#
_symmetry.space_group_name_H-M   'P 1'
#
loop_
_entity.id
_entity.type
_entity.pdbx_description
1 polymer ?
#
loop_
_entity_poly.entity_id
_entity_poly.type
_entity_poly.pdbx_seq_one_letter_code
_entity_poly.pdbx_strand_id
1 'polypeptide(L)'
;MLRLQQCVYLFEWATPLVCSDATHTDTSGCQLTDSQLQFTFDLSILSGQVQVPVNSSIYHINVCGSVTEPACKQSAVCRVSGSGSDQSASSFGISKAMTMDFKHDEEAVLMQYGGGDPCPPVTDGGDVCLFPFTFMKKLYTECTKDGRSDGRMWCATTANYDTDKKWGFCNAASGKRQSSILFSCDQSEGHGSPKLLSETAGCSATFQWRTSAVCPPVKMECKLVSQHQTFDLRTLSSLTEPWRFSHHGDSYYINLCQGIHGGLTGCPEGATVCRRTAAGATHTLGKVYTQQMTYTGG
;
A
#
# COMPACT_ATOMS: atom_id res chain seq x y z
N MET A 1 -7.68 -16.58 -30.87
CA MET A 1 -8.17 -17.26 -32.11
C MET A 1 -7.49 -18.62 -32.19
N LEU A 2 -8.20 -19.73 -32.40
CA LEU A 2 -7.59 -21.08 -32.42
C LEU A 2 -6.78 -21.30 -33.71
N ARG A 3 -5.46 -21.46 -33.60
CA ARG A 3 -4.62 -21.93 -34.72
C ARG A 3 -4.12 -23.35 -34.40
N LEU A 4 -4.65 -24.33 -35.11
CA LEU A 4 -4.23 -25.73 -35.02
C LEU A 4 -2.97 -25.95 -35.86
N GLN A 5 -1.85 -26.28 -35.22
CA GLN A 5 -0.73 -26.98 -35.86
C GLN A 5 -0.53 -28.34 -35.17
N GLN A 6 -1.06 -29.37 -35.84
CA GLN A 6 -0.88 -30.83 -35.78
C GLN A 6 -0.48 -31.61 -34.51
N CYS A 7 -0.07 -31.00 -33.39
CA CYS A 7 0.08 -31.63 -32.06
C CYS A 7 0.16 -30.62 -30.90
N VAL A 8 0.09 -29.31 -31.18
CA VAL A 8 0.25 -28.25 -30.16
C VAL A 8 -1.04 -27.45 -30.07
N TYR A 9 -1.60 -27.37 -28.87
CA TYR A 9 -2.71 -26.49 -28.56
C TYR A 9 -2.15 -25.16 -28.08
N LEU A 10 -2.32 -24.12 -28.89
CA LEU A 10 -1.95 -22.75 -28.53
C LEU A 10 -3.18 -22.05 -27.96
N PHE A 11 -3.11 -21.67 -26.70
CA PHE A 11 -4.13 -20.89 -26.02
C PHE A 11 -3.66 -19.45 -25.95
N GLU A 12 -4.47 -18.54 -26.47
CA GLU A 12 -4.24 -17.10 -26.37
C GLU A 12 -5.31 -16.54 -25.43
N TRP A 13 -4.90 -16.14 -24.24
CA TRP A 13 -5.77 -15.51 -23.26
C TRP A 13 -5.28 -14.08 -23.01
N ALA A 14 -6.00 -13.11 -23.57
CA ALA A 14 -5.79 -11.72 -23.23
C ALA A 14 -6.32 -11.47 -21.82
N THR A 15 -5.40 -11.31 -20.85
CA THR A 15 -5.73 -10.94 -19.47
C THR A 15 -5.09 -9.60 -19.12
N PRO A 16 -5.75 -8.75 -18.33
CA PRO A 16 -5.14 -7.53 -17.79
C PRO A 16 -3.81 -7.78 -17.06
N LEU A 17 -3.63 -8.98 -16.50
CA LEU A 17 -2.42 -9.44 -15.80
C LEU A 17 -1.13 -9.40 -16.64
N VAL A 18 -1.22 -9.39 -17.97
CA VAL A 18 -0.04 -9.36 -18.87
C VAL A 18 0.24 -7.96 -19.42
N CYS A 19 -0.61 -6.97 -19.10
CA CYS A 19 -0.35 -5.59 -19.44
C CYS A 19 0.82 -5.07 -18.58
N SER A 20 1.74 -4.30 -19.17
CA SER A 20 2.77 -3.60 -18.40
C SER A 20 2.09 -2.63 -17.41
N ASP A 21 2.43 -2.71 -16.13
CA ASP A 21 1.90 -1.84 -15.07
C ASP A 21 2.24 -0.38 -15.35
N ALA A 22 1.37 0.30 -16.10
CA ALA A 22 1.40 1.74 -16.26
C ALA A 22 0.56 2.34 -15.14
N THR A 23 1.05 2.27 -13.90
CA THR A 23 0.53 3.11 -12.82
C THR A 23 0.93 4.54 -13.14
N HIS A 24 -0.01 5.34 -13.62
CA HIS A 24 0.20 6.78 -13.73
C HIS A 24 0.16 7.38 -12.33
N THR A 25 1.32 7.44 -11.66
CA THR A 25 1.50 8.27 -10.47
C THR A 25 1.47 9.73 -10.91
N ASP A 26 0.31 10.36 -10.83
CA ASP A 26 0.26 11.82 -10.81
C ASP A 26 0.87 12.24 -9.46
N THR A 27 2.17 12.48 -9.46
CA THR A 27 3.03 12.79 -8.29
C THR A 27 2.65 14.09 -7.55
N SER A 28 1.46 14.64 -7.83
CA SER A 28 0.91 15.84 -7.23
C SER A 28 -0.28 15.58 -6.29
N GLY A 29 -0.89 14.38 -6.29
CA GLY A 29 -2.08 14.05 -5.50
C GLY A 29 -1.95 12.78 -4.66
N CYS A 30 -2.67 12.70 -3.54
CA CYS A 30 -2.79 11.51 -2.69
C CYS A 30 -3.72 10.44 -3.29
N GLN A 31 -3.73 10.33 -4.62
CA GLN A 31 -4.65 9.51 -5.38
C GLN A 31 -3.87 8.56 -6.29
N LEU A 32 -4.30 7.29 -6.32
CA LEU A 32 -3.72 6.27 -7.18
C LEU A 32 -4.80 5.77 -8.13
N THR A 33 -4.59 5.95 -9.43
CA THR A 33 -5.47 5.39 -10.46
C THR A 33 -4.86 4.13 -11.02
N ASP A 34 -5.57 3.01 -10.87
CA ASP A 34 -5.20 1.75 -11.49
C ASP A 34 -5.96 1.58 -12.82
N SER A 35 -5.21 1.38 -13.91
CA SER A 35 -5.77 1.29 -15.27
C SER A 35 -6.49 -0.03 -15.53
N GLN A 36 -6.07 -1.12 -14.86
CA GLN A 36 -6.68 -2.45 -15.01
C GLN A 36 -8.04 -2.50 -14.30
N LEU A 37 -8.12 -1.90 -13.12
CA LEU A 37 -9.36 -1.77 -12.34
C LEU A 37 -10.25 -0.63 -12.85
N GLN A 38 -9.71 0.34 -13.60
CA GLN A 38 -10.41 1.59 -13.95
C GLN A 38 -10.96 2.30 -12.71
N PHE A 39 -10.18 2.30 -11.63
CA PHE A 39 -10.58 2.85 -10.34
C PHE A 39 -9.47 3.73 -9.75
N THR A 40 -9.89 4.81 -9.10
CA THR A 40 -8.99 5.75 -8.42
C THR A 40 -9.19 5.62 -6.91
N PHE A 41 -8.14 5.18 -6.22
CA PHE A 41 -8.07 5.18 -4.76
C PHE A 41 -7.69 6.57 -4.28
N ASP A 42 -8.54 7.21 -3.47
CA ASP A 42 -8.24 8.50 -2.83
C ASP A 42 -7.85 8.29 -1.36
N LEU A 43 -6.56 8.41 -1.09
CA LEU A 43 -6.00 8.26 0.26
C LEU A 43 -5.97 9.58 1.03
N SER A 44 -6.47 10.69 0.46
CA SER A 44 -6.54 11.99 1.14
C SER A 44 -7.39 11.92 2.41
N ILE A 45 -8.35 11.00 2.47
CA ILE A 45 -9.18 10.75 3.66
C ILE A 45 -8.38 10.20 4.85
N LEU A 46 -7.21 9.62 4.59
CA LEU A 46 -6.28 9.14 5.62
C LEU A 46 -5.23 10.20 5.98
N SER A 47 -5.34 11.41 5.43
CA SER A 47 -4.45 12.51 5.79
C SER A 47 -4.66 12.90 7.25
N GLY A 48 -3.54 13.15 7.94
CA GLY A 48 -3.55 13.33 9.38
C GLY A 48 -2.44 12.51 10.02
N GLN A 49 -1.82 13.08 11.05
CA GLN A 49 -0.75 12.39 11.74
C GLN A 49 -1.31 11.30 12.66
N VAL A 50 -0.82 10.08 12.48
CA VAL A 50 -1.10 8.93 13.34
C VAL A 50 0.17 8.47 14.04
N GLN A 51 0.00 7.84 15.19
CA GLN A 51 1.10 7.33 16.01
C GLN A 51 1.04 5.81 16.12
N VAL A 52 2.16 5.14 15.84
CA VAL A 52 2.31 3.69 15.99
C VAL A 52 3.37 3.42 17.07
N PRO A 53 2.95 3.08 18.29
CA PRO A 53 3.88 2.73 19.36
C PRO A 53 4.49 1.35 19.09
N VAL A 54 5.82 1.25 19.16
CA VAL A 54 6.60 0.03 18.96
C VAL A 54 7.67 -0.04 20.06
N ASN A 55 7.47 -0.93 21.03
CA ASN A 55 8.33 -1.08 22.21
C ASN A 55 8.54 0.26 22.94
N SER A 56 9.75 0.82 22.87
CA SER A 56 10.15 2.10 23.47
C SER A 56 10.26 3.26 22.47
N SER A 57 9.74 3.07 21.25
CA SER A 57 9.75 4.08 20.19
C SER A 57 8.36 4.29 19.61
N ILE A 58 8.12 5.47 19.04
CA ILE A 58 6.85 5.84 18.44
C ILE A 58 7.11 6.29 17.00
N TYR A 59 6.41 5.69 16.05
CA TYR A 59 6.40 6.15 14.67
C TYR A 59 5.26 7.14 14.47
N HIS A 60 5.60 8.35 14.03
CA HIS A 60 4.65 9.34 13.54
C HIS A 60 4.56 9.16 12.03
N ILE A 61 3.36 8.92 11.52
CA ILE A 61 3.10 8.72 10.10
C ILE A 61 2.07 9.76 9.67
N ASN A 62 2.32 10.44 8.56
CA ASN A 62 1.36 11.31 7.91
C ASN A 62 1.33 11.02 6.41
N VAL A 63 0.27 10.33 5.97
CA VAL A 63 0.10 9.90 4.58
C VAL A 63 -0.09 11.12 3.69
N CYS A 64 0.68 11.19 2.59
CA CYS A 64 0.70 12.29 1.63
C CYS A 64 1.00 13.68 2.23
N GLY A 65 1.49 13.70 3.47
CA GLY A 65 1.77 14.91 4.22
C GLY A 65 3.15 14.84 4.87
N SER A 66 3.45 15.83 5.70
CA SER A 66 4.64 15.83 6.54
C SER A 66 4.25 15.75 8.00
N VAL A 67 5.03 15.06 8.81
CA VAL A 67 4.84 15.01 10.26
C VAL A 67 5.11 16.38 10.88
N THR A 68 4.51 16.61 12.05
CA THR A 68 4.69 17.84 12.83
C THR A 68 6.00 17.85 13.62
N GLU A 69 6.67 16.71 13.74
CA GLU A 69 7.88 16.54 14.54
C GLU A 69 9.03 17.43 14.00
N PRO A 70 9.53 18.41 14.78
CA PRO A 70 10.50 19.39 14.30
C PRO A 70 11.82 18.79 13.80
N ALA A 71 12.22 17.65 14.36
CA ALA A 71 13.45 16.95 14.00
C ALA A 71 13.35 16.22 12.64
N CYS A 72 12.13 15.94 12.16
CA CYS A 72 11.86 15.21 10.93
C CYS A 72 11.17 16.11 9.89
N LYS A 73 11.79 17.24 9.53
CA LYS A 73 11.20 18.19 8.57
C LYS A 73 10.94 17.52 7.21
N GLN A 74 9.77 17.79 6.63
CA GLN A 74 9.33 17.25 5.32
C GLN A 74 9.20 15.72 5.25
N SER A 75 9.33 15.03 6.38
CA SER A 75 9.24 13.58 6.44
C SER A 75 7.79 13.13 6.56
N ALA A 76 7.40 12.10 5.80
CA ALA A 76 6.09 11.48 5.95
C ALA A 76 6.08 10.49 7.12
N VAL A 77 7.22 9.86 7.40
CA VAL A 77 7.40 8.91 8.50
C VAL A 77 8.60 9.33 9.36
N CYS A 78 8.37 9.47 10.66
CA CYS A 78 9.41 9.82 11.63
C CYS A 78 9.34 8.88 12.83
N ARG A 79 10.47 8.27 13.17
CA ARG A 79 10.62 7.44 14.37
C ARG A 79 11.20 8.29 15.48
N VAL A 80 10.53 8.34 16.62
CA VAL A 80 10.99 9.01 17.84
C VAL A 80 11.31 7.93 18.88
N SER A 81 12.51 7.98 19.46
CA SER A 81 12.96 7.06 20.51
C SER A 81 13.54 7.85 21.69
N GLY A 82 13.12 7.48 22.91
CA GLY A 82 13.56 8.13 24.16
C GLY A 82 12.55 9.12 24.75
N SER A 83 12.86 9.67 25.93
CA SER A 83 12.03 10.63 26.65
C SER A 83 12.88 11.70 27.32
N GLY A 84 12.52 12.98 27.20
CA GLY A 84 13.26 14.09 27.80
C GLY A 84 14.44 14.56 26.94
N SER A 85 15.61 14.75 27.54
CA SER A 85 16.82 15.27 26.86
C SER A 85 17.48 14.30 25.88
N ASP A 86 17.18 13.00 25.98
CA ASP A 86 17.77 11.94 25.14
C ASP A 86 16.84 11.52 23.98
N GLN A 87 15.90 12.39 23.61
CA GLN A 87 14.98 12.14 22.51
C GLN A 87 15.73 12.18 21.17
N SER A 88 15.80 11.04 20.50
CA SER A 88 16.33 10.91 19.15
C SER A 88 15.17 10.72 18.18
N ALA A 89 15.22 11.44 17.05
CA ALA A 89 14.26 11.31 15.98
C ALA A 89 14.99 10.94 14.70
N SER A 90 14.38 10.08 13.88
CA SER A 90 14.93 9.66 12.59
C SER A 90 13.86 9.66 11.52
N SER A 91 14.16 10.31 10.40
CA SER A 91 13.32 10.30 9.20
C SER A 91 13.41 8.95 8.50
N PHE A 92 12.26 8.33 8.26
CA PHE A 92 12.10 7.08 7.49
C PHE A 92 11.53 7.31 6.09
N GLY A 93 11.55 8.56 5.61
CA GLY A 93 11.17 8.88 4.24
C GLY A 93 10.55 10.25 4.12
N ILE A 94 10.90 10.96 3.05
CA ILE A 94 10.39 12.30 2.75
C ILE A 94 9.10 12.22 1.95
N SER A 95 8.17 13.12 2.24
CA SER A 95 6.84 13.16 1.59
C SER A 95 6.90 13.36 0.07
N LYS A 96 7.96 14.03 -0.41
CA LYS A 96 8.19 14.27 -1.85
C LYS A 96 8.76 13.08 -2.60
N ALA A 97 9.43 12.15 -1.92
CA ALA A 97 9.99 10.93 -2.52
C ALA A 97 9.03 9.76 -2.25
N MET A 98 7.76 10.00 -2.58
CA MET A 98 6.66 9.07 -2.40
C MET A 98 6.35 8.39 -3.73
N THR A 99 6.16 7.08 -3.67
CA THR A 99 5.66 6.28 -4.79
C THR A 99 4.46 5.46 -4.32
N MET A 100 3.51 5.25 -5.22
CA MET A 100 2.32 4.43 -4.96
C MET A 100 2.16 3.44 -6.10
N ASP A 101 1.79 2.22 -5.75
CA ASP A 101 1.57 1.13 -6.68
C ASP A 101 0.41 0.27 -6.18
N PHE A 102 -0.37 -0.32 -7.10
CA PHE A 102 -1.40 -1.29 -6.74
C PHE A 102 -0.86 -2.70 -6.97
N LYS A 103 -0.76 -3.50 -5.92
CA LYS A 103 -0.32 -4.89 -5.99
C LYS A 103 -1.53 -5.78 -6.27
N HIS A 104 -1.76 -6.10 -7.55
CA HIS A 104 -2.90 -6.96 -7.96
C HIS A 104 -2.88 -8.33 -7.28
N ASP A 105 -1.71 -8.92 -7.07
CA ASP A 105 -1.57 -10.23 -6.38
C ASP A 105 -1.99 -10.17 -4.90
N GLU A 106 -1.82 -9.03 -4.25
CA GLU A 106 -2.16 -8.83 -2.83
C GLU A 106 -3.48 -8.06 -2.63
N GLU A 107 -4.13 -7.64 -3.72
CA GLU A 107 -5.27 -6.72 -3.74
C GLU A 107 -5.07 -5.50 -2.80
N ALA A 108 -3.86 -4.94 -2.80
CA ALA A 108 -3.43 -3.94 -1.83
C ALA A 108 -2.73 -2.76 -2.48
N VAL A 109 -2.87 -1.57 -1.89
CA VAL A 109 -2.12 -0.38 -2.31
C VAL A 109 -0.82 -0.32 -1.53
N LEU A 110 0.32 -0.35 -2.22
CA LEU A 110 1.64 -0.20 -1.64
C LEU A 110 2.12 1.25 -1.81
N MET A 111 2.36 1.92 -0.69
CA MET A 111 2.95 3.25 -0.67
C MET A 111 4.37 3.17 -0.12
N GLN A 112 5.34 3.75 -0.82
CA GLN A 112 6.74 3.75 -0.40
C GLN A 112 7.27 5.17 -0.28
N TYR A 113 7.94 5.45 0.83
CA TYR A 113 8.64 6.70 1.08
C TYR A 113 10.14 6.45 1.15
N GLY A 114 10.90 7.11 0.27
CA GLY A 114 12.36 7.07 0.24
C GLY A 114 12.99 8.34 0.79
N GLY A 115 14.33 8.39 0.77
CA GLY A 115 15.08 9.63 0.99
C GLY A 115 15.13 10.15 2.42
N GLY A 116 14.88 9.30 3.42
CA GLY A 116 15.03 9.64 4.84
C GLY A 116 16.49 9.81 5.29
N ASP A 117 16.72 9.69 6.59
CA ASP A 117 18.05 9.83 7.20
C ASP A 117 18.97 8.67 6.82
N PRO A 118 20.30 8.82 6.93
CA PRO A 118 21.25 7.73 6.67
C PRO A 118 20.94 6.51 7.55
N CYS A 119 20.95 5.32 6.94
CA CYS A 119 20.76 4.08 7.67
C CYS A 119 21.90 3.85 8.68
N PRO A 120 21.63 3.17 9.81
CA PRO A 120 22.69 2.69 10.68
C PRO A 120 23.71 1.90 9.84
N PRO A 121 25.01 2.09 10.04
CA PRO A 121 25.98 1.33 9.29
C PRO A 121 25.83 -0.14 9.65
N VAL A 122 25.95 -0.97 8.63
CA VAL A 122 25.95 -2.42 8.75
C VAL A 122 27.32 -2.93 8.32
N THR A 123 27.65 -4.10 8.83
CA THR A 123 28.86 -4.78 8.42
C THR A 123 28.70 -5.37 7.02
N ASP A 124 29.80 -5.68 6.32
CA ASP A 124 29.79 -6.43 5.06
C ASP A 124 29.08 -7.80 5.19
N GLY A 125 28.99 -8.34 6.40
CA GLY A 125 28.26 -9.57 6.74
C GLY A 125 26.77 -9.37 7.01
N GLY A 126 26.24 -8.14 6.94
CA GLY A 126 24.83 -7.82 7.18
C GLY A 126 24.45 -7.59 8.65
N ASP A 127 25.39 -7.76 9.59
CA ASP A 127 25.15 -7.48 11.00
C ASP A 127 25.12 -5.97 11.29
N VAL A 128 24.20 -5.53 12.14
CA VAL A 128 24.04 -4.11 12.51
C VAL A 128 25.15 -3.68 13.47
N CYS A 129 25.80 -2.55 13.16
CA CYS A 129 26.73 -1.93 14.09
C CYS A 129 25.99 -1.38 15.30
N LEU A 130 26.45 -1.72 16.51
CA LEU A 130 25.84 -1.21 17.75
C LEU A 130 26.65 0.00 18.22
N PHE A 131 25.99 1.16 18.31
CA PHE A 131 26.59 2.36 18.89
C PHE A 131 25.82 2.83 20.14
N PRO A 132 26.54 3.38 21.13
CA PRO A 132 28.00 3.41 21.22
C PRO A 132 28.58 2.04 21.62
N PHE A 133 29.79 1.72 21.15
CA PHE A 133 30.52 0.51 21.58
C PHE A 133 31.87 0.83 22.20
N THR A 134 32.34 -0.06 23.09
CA THR A 134 33.63 0.08 23.76
C THR A 134 34.69 -0.79 23.10
N PHE A 135 35.82 -0.19 22.71
CA PHE A 135 37.02 -0.87 22.22
C PHE A 135 38.27 -0.22 22.85
N MET A 136 39.15 -1.03 23.42
CA MET A 136 40.34 -0.57 24.16
C MET A 136 39.98 0.47 25.25
N LYS A 137 38.87 0.25 25.97
CA LYS A 137 38.29 1.18 26.97
C LYS A 137 37.91 2.57 26.43
N LYS A 138 37.89 2.76 25.12
CA LYS A 138 37.43 3.98 24.45
C LYS A 138 36.05 3.73 23.83
N LEU A 139 35.18 4.72 23.93
CA LEU A 139 33.83 4.67 23.38
C LEU A 139 33.85 5.17 21.92
N TYR A 140 33.17 4.45 21.05
CA TYR A 140 33.01 4.80 19.63
C TYR A 140 31.54 4.90 19.27
N THR A 141 31.18 5.97 18.57
CA THR A 141 29.82 6.26 18.06
C THR A 141 29.72 6.17 16.55
N GLU A 142 30.84 5.86 15.88
CA GLU A 142 30.95 5.71 14.44
C GLU A 142 31.96 4.61 14.09
N CYS A 143 31.98 4.17 12.83
CA CYS A 143 32.94 3.18 12.37
C CYS A 143 34.37 3.72 12.51
N THR A 144 35.26 2.91 13.07
CA THR A 144 36.62 3.32 13.38
C THR A 144 37.65 2.55 12.55
N LYS A 145 38.83 3.15 12.35
CA LYS A 145 40.02 2.47 11.82
C LYS A 145 40.96 2.03 12.93
N ASP A 146 40.65 2.39 14.18
CA ASP A 146 41.51 2.13 15.33
C ASP A 146 41.74 0.62 15.48
N GLY A 147 42.98 0.24 15.79
CA GLY A 147 43.40 -1.16 15.90
C GLY A 147 43.67 -1.86 14.56
N ARG A 148 43.65 -1.15 13.42
CA ARG A 148 43.93 -1.73 12.10
C ARG A 148 44.95 -0.90 11.30
N SER A 149 45.77 -1.60 10.50
CA SER A 149 46.77 -1.01 9.60
C SER A 149 46.32 -0.98 8.13
N ASP A 150 45.27 -1.71 7.77
CA ASP A 150 44.75 -1.80 6.40
C ASP A 150 43.83 -0.64 5.99
N GLY A 151 43.61 0.33 6.89
CA GLY A 151 42.85 1.55 6.62
C GLY A 151 41.34 1.35 6.46
N ARG A 152 40.84 0.11 6.61
CA ARG A 152 39.40 -0.20 6.53
C ARG A 152 38.68 0.13 7.82
N MET A 153 37.49 0.70 7.68
CA MET A 153 36.62 1.03 8.81
C MET A 153 35.86 -0.20 9.29
N TRP A 154 35.67 -0.32 10.59
CA TRP A 154 34.94 -1.41 11.22
C TRP A 154 34.11 -0.92 12.40
N CYS A 155 33.13 -1.72 12.80
CA CYS A 155 32.30 -1.46 13.98
C CYS A 155 32.11 -2.74 14.79
N ALA A 156 31.81 -2.60 16.08
CA ALA A 156 31.33 -3.71 16.87
C ALA A 156 29.84 -3.96 16.63
N THR A 157 29.42 -5.21 16.73
CA THR A 157 28.01 -5.61 16.66
C THR A 157 27.39 -5.79 18.06
N THR A 158 28.13 -5.41 19.11
CA THR A 158 27.70 -5.40 20.51
C THR A 158 28.18 -4.14 21.23
N ALA A 159 27.63 -3.85 22.41
CA ALA A 159 28.00 -2.66 23.19
C ALA A 159 29.44 -2.70 23.74
N ASN A 160 30.04 -3.88 23.87
CA ASN A 160 31.40 -4.02 24.38
C ASN A 160 32.21 -5.02 23.56
N TYR A 161 33.02 -4.50 22.63
CA TYR A 161 33.94 -5.32 21.87
C TYR A 161 35.04 -5.93 22.75
N ASP A 162 35.46 -5.23 23.80
CA ASP A 162 36.56 -5.70 24.65
C ASP A 162 36.23 -7.05 25.31
N THR A 163 34.95 -7.31 25.57
CA THR A 163 34.44 -8.59 26.08
C THR A 163 34.01 -9.53 24.97
N ASP A 164 33.18 -9.03 24.03
CA ASP A 164 32.42 -9.91 23.15
C ASP A 164 33.17 -10.28 21.87
N LYS A 165 34.14 -9.45 21.46
CA LYS A 165 34.97 -9.62 20.26
C LYS A 165 34.18 -9.81 18.96
N LYS A 166 32.92 -9.38 18.91
CA LYS A 166 32.07 -9.41 17.71
C LYS A 166 32.15 -8.09 16.95
N TRP A 167 32.42 -8.17 15.64
CA TRP A 167 32.67 -7.02 14.79
C TRP A 167 32.53 -7.36 13.31
N GLY A 168 32.48 -6.34 12.47
CA GLY A 168 32.65 -6.49 11.03
C GLY A 168 33.07 -5.19 10.34
N PHE A 169 33.42 -5.28 9.06
CA PHE A 169 33.83 -4.14 8.24
C PHE A 169 32.61 -3.29 7.88
N CYS A 170 32.70 -1.98 8.03
CA CYS A 170 31.62 -1.10 7.62
C CYS A 170 31.63 -0.92 6.10
N ASN A 171 30.48 -1.11 5.47
CA ASN A 171 30.31 -0.78 4.06
C ASN A 171 30.15 0.75 3.90
N ALA A 172 30.83 1.34 2.91
CA ALA A 172 30.76 2.77 2.61
C ALA A 172 29.41 3.19 1.98
N ALA A 173 28.64 2.26 1.44
CA ALA A 173 27.31 2.54 0.90
C ALA A 173 26.26 2.58 2.02
N SER A 174 26.12 3.73 2.67
CA SER A 174 24.98 3.98 3.57
C SER A 174 23.74 4.26 2.73
N GLY A 175 22.83 3.28 2.68
CA GLY A 175 21.47 3.50 2.17
C GLY A 175 20.76 4.58 2.98
N LYS A 176 19.72 5.19 2.43
CA LYS A 176 18.82 6.08 3.18
C LYS A 176 17.67 5.27 3.76
N ARG A 177 17.22 5.67 4.94
CA ARG A 177 16.04 5.07 5.57
C ARG A 177 14.83 5.23 4.67
N GLN A 178 14.03 4.19 4.63
CA GLN A 178 12.84 4.11 3.81
C GLN A 178 11.70 3.44 4.57
N SER A 179 10.48 3.74 4.19
CA SER A 179 9.29 3.12 4.76
C SER A 179 8.33 2.68 3.68
N SER A 180 7.57 1.63 3.98
CA SER A 180 6.52 1.11 3.13
C SER A 180 5.25 0.94 3.94
N ILE A 181 4.12 1.35 3.39
CA ILE A 181 2.81 1.20 3.99
C ILE A 181 1.97 0.40 3.02
N LEU A 182 1.55 -0.79 3.46
CA LEU A 182 0.66 -1.67 2.73
C LEU A 182 -0.78 -1.41 3.19
N PHE A 183 -1.59 -0.80 2.34
CA PHE A 183 -3.00 -0.59 2.59
C PHE A 183 -3.80 -1.78 2.09
N SER A 184 -4.49 -2.46 3.00
CA SER A 184 -5.37 -3.59 2.68
C SER A 184 -6.83 -3.19 2.90
N CYS A 185 -7.72 -3.58 1.99
CA CYS A 185 -9.14 -3.30 2.12
C CYS A 185 -9.74 -4.06 3.31
N ASP A 186 -10.35 -3.31 4.23
CA ASP A 186 -11.21 -3.84 5.28
C ASP A 186 -12.39 -2.89 5.50
N GLN A 187 -13.60 -3.29 5.06
CA GLN A 187 -14.79 -2.44 5.15
C GLN A 187 -15.23 -2.18 6.60
N SER A 188 -14.78 -2.98 7.57
CA SER A 188 -15.18 -2.85 8.98
C SER A 188 -14.36 -1.83 9.78
N GLU A 189 -13.19 -1.43 9.27
CA GLU A 189 -12.20 -0.64 10.00
C GLU A 189 -12.33 0.89 9.76
N GLY A 190 -13.15 1.34 8.80
CA GLY A 190 -13.26 2.77 8.49
C GLY A 190 -11.89 3.38 8.13
N HIS A 191 -11.44 4.40 8.87
CA HIS A 191 -10.09 4.96 8.72
C HIS A 191 -8.97 3.97 9.15
N GLY A 192 -9.28 3.03 10.03
CA GLY A 192 -8.34 2.05 10.55
C GLY A 192 -7.12 2.66 11.26
N SER A 193 -6.11 1.83 11.50
CA SER A 193 -4.83 2.28 12.05
C SER A 193 -3.67 1.42 11.53
N PRO A 194 -2.49 2.02 11.28
CA PRO A 194 -1.33 1.27 10.83
C PRO A 194 -0.69 0.48 11.98
N LYS A 195 -0.21 -0.72 11.65
CA LYS A 195 0.55 -1.59 12.56
C LYS A 195 1.90 -1.90 11.93
N LEU A 196 2.96 -1.94 12.74
CA LEU A 196 4.28 -2.34 12.25
C LEU A 196 4.25 -3.83 11.88
N LEU A 197 4.55 -4.13 10.61
CA LEU A 197 4.66 -5.50 10.10
C LEU A 197 6.08 -6.02 10.26
N SER A 198 7.08 -5.21 9.86
CA SER A 198 8.49 -5.58 9.95
C SER A 198 9.41 -4.36 10.00
N GLU A 199 10.53 -4.49 10.69
CA GLU A 199 11.62 -3.51 10.69
C GLU A 199 12.93 -4.22 10.34
N THR A 200 13.60 -3.77 9.28
CA THR A 200 14.88 -4.32 8.82
C THR A 200 16.01 -3.41 9.29
N ALA A 201 16.76 -3.86 10.31
CA ALA A 201 17.99 -3.24 10.77
C ALA A 201 17.90 -1.73 11.09
N GLY A 202 16.71 -1.21 11.44
CA GLY A 202 16.50 0.23 11.65
C GLY A 202 16.68 1.10 10.39
N CYS A 203 16.73 0.48 9.21
CA CYS A 203 16.90 1.11 7.90
C CYS A 203 15.59 1.13 7.11
N SER A 204 14.83 0.04 7.16
CA SER A 204 13.54 -0.04 6.47
C SER A 204 12.44 -0.46 7.43
N ALA A 205 11.30 0.23 7.38
CA ALA A 205 10.12 -0.10 8.19
C ALA A 205 8.90 -0.33 7.28
N THR A 206 8.20 -1.44 7.49
CA THR A 206 6.99 -1.80 6.73
C THR A 206 5.81 -1.82 7.68
N PHE A 207 4.74 -1.12 7.32
CA PHE A 207 3.49 -1.02 8.05
C PHE A 207 2.37 -1.67 7.27
N GLN A 208 1.46 -2.33 7.97
CA GLN A 208 0.18 -2.77 7.41
C GLN A 208 -0.93 -1.85 7.93
N TRP A 209 -1.72 -1.29 7.03
CA TRP A 209 -2.84 -0.42 7.36
C TRP A 209 -4.12 -0.99 6.75
N ARG A 210 -4.95 -1.59 7.59
CA ARG A 210 -6.28 -2.07 7.16
C ARG A 210 -7.26 -0.92 7.24
N THR A 211 -7.98 -0.63 6.15
CA THR A 211 -8.88 0.51 6.06
C THR A 211 -9.92 0.31 4.97
N SER A 212 -11.09 0.95 5.14
CA SER A 212 -12.12 1.01 4.10
C SER A 212 -11.77 1.98 2.96
N ALA A 213 -10.75 2.83 3.13
CA ALA A 213 -10.34 3.84 2.15
C ALA A 213 -9.86 3.24 0.82
N VAL A 214 -9.24 2.05 0.88
CA VAL A 214 -8.78 1.31 -0.30
C VAL A 214 -9.76 0.23 -0.73
N CYS A 215 -10.96 0.20 -0.15
CA CYS A 215 -12.02 -0.67 -0.62
C CYS A 215 -12.76 -0.02 -1.79
N PRO A 216 -12.94 -0.73 -2.91
CA PRO A 216 -13.85 -0.26 -3.96
C PRO A 216 -15.27 -0.06 -3.38
N PRO A 217 -15.97 1.03 -3.75
CA PRO A 217 -17.27 1.33 -3.18
C PRO A 217 -18.28 0.26 -3.57
N VAL A 218 -18.97 -0.29 -2.57
CA VAL A 218 -20.07 -1.25 -2.76
C VAL A 218 -21.43 -0.56 -3.00
N LYS A 219 -21.47 0.76 -2.88
CA LYS A 219 -22.64 1.61 -3.12
C LYS A 219 -22.23 2.95 -3.72
N MET A 220 -23.05 3.46 -4.63
CA MET A 220 -22.90 4.77 -5.28
C MET A 220 -24.18 5.59 -5.17
N GLU A 221 -24.07 6.90 -5.39
CA GLU A 221 -25.22 7.79 -5.46
C GLU A 221 -26.11 7.42 -6.66
N CYS A 222 -27.39 7.17 -6.40
CA CYS A 222 -28.36 6.75 -7.40
C CYS A 222 -29.21 7.91 -7.90
N LYS A 223 -28.58 9.07 -8.10
CA LYS A 223 -29.22 10.31 -8.50
C LYS A 223 -28.35 11.00 -9.54
N LEU A 224 -28.96 11.41 -10.64
CA LEU A 224 -28.32 12.14 -11.73
C LEU A 224 -28.98 13.51 -11.87
N VAL A 225 -28.19 14.58 -11.91
CA VAL A 225 -28.68 15.92 -12.22
C VAL A 225 -28.09 16.34 -13.57
N SER A 226 -28.93 16.57 -14.57
CA SER A 226 -28.50 17.00 -15.90
C SER A 226 -29.52 17.98 -16.48
N GLN A 227 -29.04 19.07 -17.09
CA GLN A 227 -29.87 20.09 -17.75
C GLN A 227 -31.05 20.61 -16.90
N HIS A 228 -30.82 20.89 -15.61
CA HIS A 228 -31.86 21.30 -14.62
C HIS A 228 -32.92 20.24 -14.31
N GLN A 229 -32.78 19.01 -14.81
CA GLN A 229 -33.61 17.87 -14.43
C GLN A 229 -32.86 16.97 -13.44
N THR A 230 -33.61 16.45 -12.47
CA THR A 230 -33.11 15.49 -11.49
C THR A 230 -33.76 14.14 -11.76
N PHE A 231 -32.94 13.14 -12.08
CA PHE A 231 -33.34 11.75 -12.24
C PHE A 231 -32.96 10.98 -10.99
N ASP A 232 -33.94 10.43 -10.31
CA ASP A 232 -33.75 9.63 -9.10
C ASP A 232 -33.99 8.15 -9.42
N LEU A 233 -32.92 7.37 -9.42
CA LEU A 233 -32.94 5.94 -9.74
C LEU A 233 -32.93 5.06 -8.48
N ARG A 234 -33.07 5.64 -7.28
CA ARG A 234 -33.10 4.89 -6.01
C ARG A 234 -34.19 3.81 -5.99
N THR A 235 -35.29 4.02 -6.71
CA THR A 235 -36.38 3.03 -6.86
C THR A 235 -35.94 1.75 -7.58
N LEU A 236 -34.88 1.82 -8.38
CA LEU A 236 -34.29 0.68 -9.09
C LEU A 236 -33.12 0.06 -8.34
N SER A 237 -32.67 0.67 -7.24
CA SER A 237 -31.59 0.16 -6.40
C SER A 237 -32.17 -0.80 -5.35
N SER A 238 -32.22 -2.09 -5.68
CA SER A 238 -32.89 -3.09 -4.85
C SER A 238 -31.98 -3.58 -3.72
N LEU A 239 -32.49 -3.58 -2.48
CA LEU A 239 -31.76 -4.00 -1.28
C LEU A 239 -31.93 -5.50 -0.96
N THR A 240 -32.86 -6.18 -1.62
CA THR A 240 -33.27 -7.55 -1.29
C THR A 240 -32.96 -8.51 -2.44
N GLU A 241 -33.58 -8.29 -3.60
CA GLU A 241 -33.46 -9.15 -4.78
C GLU A 241 -32.99 -8.39 -6.02
N PRO A 242 -32.10 -8.96 -6.84
CA PRO A 242 -31.64 -8.33 -8.06
C PRO A 242 -32.69 -8.39 -9.15
N TRP A 243 -32.63 -7.44 -10.09
CA TRP A 243 -33.40 -7.52 -11.33
C TRP A 243 -32.93 -8.70 -12.15
N ARG A 244 -33.83 -9.61 -12.50
CA ARG A 244 -33.52 -10.83 -13.26
C ARG A 244 -34.23 -10.84 -14.60
N PHE A 245 -33.48 -11.09 -15.67
CA PHE A 245 -34.05 -11.40 -16.99
C PHE A 245 -33.30 -12.56 -17.61
N SER A 246 -33.95 -13.26 -18.54
CA SER A 246 -33.37 -14.41 -19.24
C SER A 246 -33.36 -14.17 -20.75
N HIS A 247 -32.26 -14.51 -21.40
CA HIS A 247 -32.07 -14.30 -22.84
C HIS A 247 -31.20 -15.41 -23.43
N HIS A 248 -31.66 -16.07 -24.49
CA HIS A 248 -31.00 -17.23 -25.13
C HIS A 248 -30.49 -18.30 -24.15
N GLY A 249 -31.25 -18.60 -23.09
CA GLY A 249 -30.91 -19.62 -22.10
C GLY A 249 -30.00 -19.14 -20.96
N ASP A 250 -29.46 -17.93 -21.04
CA ASP A 250 -28.68 -17.34 -19.95
C ASP A 250 -29.55 -16.47 -19.04
N SER A 251 -29.23 -16.47 -17.75
CA SER A 251 -29.85 -15.59 -16.77
C SER A 251 -28.91 -14.41 -16.46
N TYR A 252 -29.45 -13.20 -16.55
CA TYR A 252 -28.75 -11.97 -16.22
C TYR A 252 -29.35 -11.39 -14.94
N TYR A 253 -28.46 -10.92 -14.07
CA TYR A 253 -28.78 -10.33 -12.78
C TYR A 253 -28.19 -8.94 -12.75
N ILE A 254 -29.03 -7.93 -12.49
CA ILE A 254 -28.64 -6.52 -12.48
C ILE A 254 -29.10 -5.90 -11.16
N ASN A 255 -28.25 -5.06 -10.59
CA ASN A 255 -28.62 -4.10 -9.58
C ASN A 255 -28.01 -2.73 -9.92
N LEU A 256 -28.73 -1.66 -9.61
CA LEU A 256 -28.27 -0.30 -9.87
C LEU A 256 -27.70 0.29 -8.59
N CYS A 257 -26.57 0.99 -8.71
CA CYS A 257 -25.98 1.82 -7.65
C CYS A 257 -25.50 1.06 -6.40
N GLN A 258 -25.63 -0.27 -6.36
CA GLN A 258 -25.15 -1.12 -5.28
C GLN A 258 -24.96 -2.55 -5.77
N GLY A 259 -24.23 -3.35 -4.99
CA GLY A 259 -23.96 -4.75 -5.33
C GLY A 259 -25.22 -5.61 -5.42
N ILE A 260 -25.16 -6.73 -6.15
CA ILE A 260 -26.23 -7.72 -6.21
C ILE A 260 -26.38 -8.40 -4.85
N HIS A 261 -27.57 -8.30 -4.26
CA HIS A 261 -27.95 -9.02 -3.04
C HIS A 261 -28.66 -10.34 -3.39
N GLY A 262 -28.85 -11.24 -2.41
CA GLY A 262 -29.58 -12.50 -2.62
C GLY A 262 -28.71 -13.75 -2.87
N GLY A 263 -27.42 -13.71 -2.53
CA GLY A 263 -26.59 -14.93 -2.40
C GLY A 263 -26.31 -15.67 -3.71
N LEU A 264 -26.17 -14.94 -4.82
CA LEU A 264 -25.83 -15.55 -6.10
C LEU A 264 -24.45 -16.20 -6.06
N THR A 265 -24.40 -17.53 -6.15
CA THR A 265 -23.16 -18.29 -6.17
C THR A 265 -22.29 -17.93 -7.38
N GLY A 266 -21.07 -17.46 -7.10
CA GLY A 266 -20.08 -17.09 -8.11
C GLY A 266 -20.15 -15.64 -8.61
N CYS A 267 -21.00 -14.79 -8.03
CA CYS A 267 -20.97 -13.34 -8.29
C CYS A 267 -20.21 -12.67 -7.13
N PRO A 268 -19.09 -11.96 -7.39
CA PRO A 268 -18.26 -11.37 -6.35
C PRO A 268 -18.97 -10.19 -5.67
N GLU A 269 -18.54 -9.87 -4.45
CA GLU A 269 -19.05 -8.72 -3.71
C GLU A 269 -18.76 -7.42 -4.48
N GLY A 270 -19.74 -6.51 -4.54
CA GLY A 270 -19.65 -5.28 -5.33
C GLY A 270 -19.89 -5.46 -6.84
N ALA A 271 -20.26 -6.64 -7.33
CA ALA A 271 -20.77 -6.80 -8.70
C ALA A 271 -22.19 -6.21 -8.85
N THR A 272 -22.40 -5.38 -9.87
CA THR A 272 -23.73 -4.84 -10.24
C THR A 272 -24.40 -5.65 -11.31
N VAL A 273 -23.62 -6.32 -12.17
CA VAL A 273 -24.14 -7.12 -13.27
C VAL A 273 -23.41 -8.46 -13.33
N CYS A 274 -24.16 -9.55 -13.27
CA CYS A 274 -23.65 -10.91 -13.42
C CYS A 274 -24.49 -11.68 -14.44
N ARG A 275 -23.82 -12.48 -15.30
CA ARG A 275 -24.44 -13.42 -16.23
C ARG A 275 -24.17 -14.84 -15.76
N ARG A 276 -25.22 -15.62 -15.59
CA ARG A 276 -25.15 -17.06 -15.37
C ARG A 276 -25.51 -17.79 -16.65
N THR A 277 -24.55 -18.52 -17.18
CA THR A 277 -24.72 -19.29 -18.41
C THR A 277 -25.63 -20.50 -18.19
N ALA A 278 -26.23 -21.02 -19.26
CA ALA A 278 -26.98 -22.28 -19.21
C ALA A 278 -26.15 -23.48 -18.68
N ALA A 279 -24.82 -23.44 -18.86
CA ALA A 279 -23.88 -24.42 -18.33
C ALA A 279 -23.58 -24.25 -16.82
N GLY A 280 -24.12 -23.22 -16.18
CA GLY A 280 -23.97 -22.95 -14.74
C GLY A 280 -22.81 -22.05 -14.36
N ALA A 281 -21.95 -21.65 -15.31
CA ALA A 281 -20.84 -20.73 -15.05
C ALA A 281 -21.34 -19.28 -14.90
N THR A 282 -20.88 -18.60 -13.85
CA THR A 282 -21.18 -17.19 -13.56
C THR A 282 -20.03 -16.29 -14.02
N HIS A 283 -20.36 -15.22 -14.73
CA HIS A 283 -19.41 -14.21 -15.19
C HIS A 283 -19.84 -12.83 -14.71
N THR A 284 -18.92 -12.08 -14.12
CA THR A 284 -19.14 -10.68 -13.76
C THR A 284 -19.01 -9.81 -14.99
N LEU A 285 -20.02 -8.99 -15.26
CA LEU A 285 -20.04 -8.07 -16.41
C LEU A 285 -19.82 -6.61 -15.98
N GLY A 286 -20.05 -6.28 -14.72
CA GLY A 286 -19.84 -4.93 -14.19
C GLY A 286 -19.80 -4.91 -12.67
N LYS A 287 -19.07 -3.93 -12.13
CA LYS A 287 -18.98 -3.66 -10.70
C LYS A 287 -19.61 -2.32 -10.37
N VAL A 288 -19.90 -2.08 -9.09
CA VAL A 288 -20.56 -0.84 -8.64
C VAL A 288 -19.74 0.38 -9.03
N TYR A 289 -18.45 0.37 -8.71
CA TYR A 289 -17.56 1.51 -8.93
C TYR A 289 -17.30 1.84 -10.41
N THR A 290 -17.63 0.94 -11.34
CA THR A 290 -17.51 1.19 -12.79
C THR A 290 -18.78 1.82 -13.40
N GLN A 291 -19.80 2.09 -12.58
CA GLN A 291 -21.07 2.62 -13.05
C GLN A 291 -20.95 4.11 -13.42
N GLN A 292 -21.30 4.45 -14.66
CA GLN A 292 -21.41 5.82 -15.14
C GLN A 292 -22.84 6.13 -15.57
N MET A 293 -23.33 7.32 -15.23
CA MET A 293 -24.65 7.80 -15.61
C MET A 293 -24.51 9.06 -16.46
N THR A 294 -25.07 9.04 -17.66
CA THR A 294 -25.09 10.20 -18.57
C THR A 294 -26.48 10.35 -19.18
N TYR A 295 -26.97 11.57 -19.24
CA TYR A 295 -28.19 11.90 -19.98
C TYR A 295 -27.80 12.38 -21.37
N THR A 296 -28.15 11.61 -22.40
CA THR A 296 -28.11 12.05 -23.80
C THR A 296 -29.52 12.50 -24.16
N GLY A 297 -29.68 13.80 -24.42
CA GLY A 297 -30.96 14.32 -24.89
C GLY A 297 -31.33 13.66 -26.21
N GLY A 298 -32.55 13.15 -26.29
CA GLY A 298 -33.17 12.74 -27.56
C GLY A 298 -33.53 13.94 -28.41
#